data_AF-A0A1Y1RF47-F1
#
_entry.id   AF-A0A1Y1RF47-F1
#
_cell.length_a   1.000
_cell.length_b   1.000
_cell.length_c   1.000
_cell.angle_alpha   90.00
_cell.angle_beta   90.00
_cell.angle_gamma   90.00
#
_symmetry.space_group_name_H-M   'P 1'
#
loop_
_entity.id
_entity.type
_entity.pdbx_description
1 polymer ?
#
loop_
_entity_poly.entity_id
_entity_poly.type
_entity_poly.pdbx_seq_one_letter_code
_entity_poly.pdbx_strand_id
1 'polypeptide(L)' 'MSPGRHSIFDDHQKAGNHEIVWDGKANNGDVVNSGIYLYQMKTNSVEIIKRCALLK' A
#
# COMPACT_ATOMS: atom_id res chain seq x y z
N MET A 1 6.72 -7.55 -15.62
CA MET A 1 6.19 -6.17 -15.59
C MET A 1 6.42 -5.63 -14.19
N SER A 2 7.26 -4.61 -14.03
CA SER A 2 7.49 -4.00 -12.71
C SER A 2 6.23 -3.24 -12.34
N PRO A 3 5.58 -3.53 -11.20
CA PRO A 3 4.42 -2.76 -10.79
C PRO A 3 4.90 -1.33 -10.55
N GLY A 4 4.45 -0.40 -11.39
CA GLY A 4 4.63 1.03 -11.11
C GLY A 4 4.06 1.34 -9.71
N ARG A 5 4.63 2.33 -9.04
CA ARG A 5 4.20 2.77 -7.70
C ARG A 5 2.67 2.96 -7.69
N HIS A 6 1.94 2.17 -6.90
CA HIS A 6 0.50 2.31 -6.66
C HIS A 6 0.31 3.01 -5.31
N SER A 7 -0.38 4.15 -5.32
CA SER A 7 -0.78 4.85 -4.10
C SER A 7 -2.21 4.45 -3.76
N ILE A 8 -2.40 3.79 -2.62
CA ILE A 8 -3.73 3.39 -2.12
C ILE A 8 -4.40 4.53 -1.35
N PHE A 9 -3.60 5.47 -0.86
CA PHE A 9 -4.04 6.64 -0.12
C PHE A 9 -3.04 7.79 -0.34
N ASP A 10 -3.54 8.99 -0.64
CA ASP A 10 -2.73 10.18 -0.92
C ASP A 10 -3.48 11.45 -0.49
N ASP A 11 -3.72 11.58 0.81
CA ASP A 11 -4.33 12.77 1.41
C ASP A 11 -3.76 13.03 2.82
N HIS A 12 -4.06 14.19 3.40
CA HIS A 12 -3.64 14.57 4.74
C HIS A 12 -4.58 13.98 5.79
N GLN A 13 -4.00 13.33 6.80
CA GLN A 13 -4.72 12.83 7.97
C GLN A 13 -4.20 13.51 9.24
N LYS A 14 -5.11 13.77 10.19
CA LYS A 14 -4.75 14.25 11.53
C LYS A 14 -3.97 13.17 12.28
N ALA A 15 -3.18 13.56 13.28
CA ALA A 15 -2.55 12.58 14.16
C ALA A 15 -3.61 11.71 14.86
N GLY A 16 -3.38 10.40 14.91
CA GLY A 16 -4.31 9.43 15.46
C GLY A 16 -4.15 8.05 14.84
N ASN A 17 -5.06 7.15 15.18
CA ASN A 17 -5.09 5.80 14.62
C ASN A 17 -5.89 5.82 13.31
N HIS A 18 -5.30 5.22 12.27
CA HIS A 18 -5.89 5.12 10.94
C HIS A 18 -5.75 3.70 10.42
N GLU A 19 -6.72 3.25 9.64
CA GLU A 19 -6.72 1.96 8.97
C GLU A 19 -6.83 2.17 7.45
N ILE A 20 -5.98 1.48 6.70
CA ILE A 20 -5.99 1.47 5.23
C ILE A 20 -6.00 0.01 4.81
N VAL A 21 -7.02 -0.37 4.05
CA VAL A 21 -7.17 -1.72 3.50
C VAL A 21 -6.93 -1.67 2.00
N TRP A 22 -5.96 -2.43 1.53
CA TRP A 22 -5.72 -2.62 0.10
C TRP A 22 -6.64 -3.72 -0.44
N ASP A 23 -7.21 -3.50 -1.62
CA ASP A 23 -8.16 -4.42 -2.26
C ASP A 23 -7.49 -5.55 -3.08
N GLY A 24 -6.16 -5.63 -3.07
CA GLY A 24 -5.41 -6.64 -3.80
C GLY A 24 -5.34 -6.40 -5.31
N LYS A 25 -5.60 -5.17 -5.77
CA LYS A 25 -5.49 -4.80 -7.19
C LYS A 25 -4.24 -3.97 -7.49
N ALA A 26 -3.77 -4.10 -8.72
CA ALA A 26 -2.74 -3.26 -9.31
C ALA A 26 -3.35 -1.96 -9.87
N ASN A 27 -2.48 -1.02 -10.28
CA ASN A 27 -2.86 0.27 -10.87
C ASN A 27 -3.82 0.18 -12.06
N ASN A 28 -3.77 -0.92 -12.81
CA ASN A 28 -4.62 -1.15 -13.99
C ASN A 28 -5.96 -1.82 -13.65
N GLY A 29 -6.25 -2.08 -12.36
CA GLY A 29 -7.44 -2.77 -11.89
C GLY A 29 -7.32 -4.29 -11.83
N ASP A 30 -6.20 -4.87 -12.28
CA ASP A 30 -6.01 -6.33 -12.24
C ASP A 30 -5.77 -6.81 -10.82
N VAL A 31 -6.36 -7.96 -10.47
CA VAL A 31 -6.10 -8.63 -9.19
C VAL A 31 -4.70 -9.24 -9.22
N VAL A 32 -3.87 -8.89 -8.24
CA VAL A 32 -2.51 -9.43 -8.12
C VAL A 32 -2.50 -10.85 -7.55
N ASN A 33 -1.41 -11.60 -7.71
CA ASN A 33 -1.29 -12.97 -7.20
C ASN A 33 -1.05 -13.03 -5.68
N SER A 34 -1.25 -14.18 -5.04
CA SER A 34 -0.79 -14.38 -3.67
C SER A 34 0.74 -14.20 -3.60
N GLY A 35 1.23 -13.56 -2.54
CA GLY A 35 2.66 -13.27 -2.42
C GLY A 35 3.00 -12.23 -1.35
N ILE A 36 4.28 -11.89 -1.26
CA ILE A 36 4.77 -10.84 -0.37
C ILE A 36 4.83 -9.52 -1.14
N TYR A 37 4.20 -8.49 -0.56
CA TYR A 37 4.14 -7.14 -1.11
C TYR A 37 4.83 -6.17 -0.16
N LEU A 38 5.56 -5.22 -0.74
CA LEU A 38 6.13 -4.11 0.01
C LEU A 38 5.18 -2.92 -0.08
N TYR A 39 4.95 -2.26 1.05
CA TYR A 39 4.26 -0.97 1.09
C TYR A 39 5.13 0.06 1.79
N GLN A 40 4.92 1.30 1.39
CA GLN A 40 5.63 2.46 1.91
C GLN A 40 4.64 3.46 2.47
N MET A 41 4.88 3.91 3.70
CA MET A 41 4.17 5.00 4.35
C MET A 41 5.09 6.20 4.44
N LYS A 42 4.64 7.34 3.91
CA LYS A 42 5.35 8.62 4.05
C LYS A 42 4.47 9.58 4.84
N THR A 43 5.08 10.23 5.82
CA THR A 43 4.52 11.35 6.56
C THR A 43 5.50 12.51 6.50
N ASN A 44 5.14 13.67 7.05
CA ASN A 44 6.03 14.83 7.08
C ASN A 44 7.34 14.58 7.85
N SER A 45 7.36 13.64 8.79
CA SER A 45 8.52 13.39 9.67
C SER A 45 9.14 12.00 9.53
N VAL A 46 8.42 11.03 8.97
CA VAL A 46 8.82 9.62 8.95
C VAL A 46 8.49 8.96 7.61
N GLU A 47 9.42 8.14 7.13
CA GLU A 47 9.25 7.22 6.00
C GLU A 47 9.48 5.78 6.50
N ILE A 48 8.47 4.92 6.34
CA ILE A 48 8.51 3.51 6.77
C ILE A 48 8.26 2.62 5.56
N ILE A 49 9.05 1.56 5.44
CA ILE A 49 8.81 0.46 4.50
C ILE A 49 8.53 -0.80 5.29
N LYS A 50 7.45 -1.49 4.94
CA LYS A 50 7.05 -2.76 5.55
C LYS A 50 6.62 -3.75 4.46
N ARG A 51 6.56 -5.02 4.84
CA ARG A 51 6.05 -6.09 3.99
C ARG A 51 4.73 -6.64 4.54
N CYS A 52 3.83 -7.03 3.66
CA CYS A 52 2.61 -7.79 3.98
C CYS A 52 2.52 -9.02 3.08
N ALA A 53 1.79 -10.04 3.55
CA ALA A 53 1.47 -11.21 2.74
C ALA A 53 0.02 -11.08 2.25
N LEU A 54 -0.19 -11.22 0.95
CA LEU A 54 -1.51 -11.44 0.38
C LEU A 54 -1.68 -12.95 0.19
N LEU A 55 -2.68 -13.50 0.86
CA LEU A 55 -3.09 -14.89 0.74
C LEU A 55 -4.49 -14.92 0.12
N LYS A 56 -4.68 -15.78 -0.88
CA LYS A 56 -5.98 -16.07 -1.51
C LYS A 56 -6.44 -17.45 -1.08
#